data_AF-A0A7X9PCY0-F1
#
_entry.id   AF-A0A7X9PCY0-F1
#
_cell.length_a   1.000
_cell.length_b   1.000
_cell.length_c   1.000
_cell.angle_alpha   90.00
_cell.angle_beta   90.00
_cell.angle_gamma   90.00
#
_symmetry.space_group_name_H-M   'P 1'
#
loop_
_entity.id
_entity.type
_entity.pdbx_description
1 polymer ?
#
loop_
_entity_poly.entity_id
_entity_poly.type
_entity_poly.pdbx_seq_one_letter_code
_entity_poly.pdbx_strand_id
1 'polypeptide(L)'
;TAEATDTHPGGMPASSLIKVKLVFAKYTGELLGGSISGGKTVGEMVNLLSAAIMHRMTANDIYQFQMGTHPALTPSPIAYPIVNAAGKALLPMKE
;
A
#
# COMPACT_ATOMS: atom_id res chain seq x y z
N THR A 1 3.05 4.42 -7.53
CA THR A 1 4.06 3.48 -7.00
C THR A 1 4.72 4.05 -5.77
N ALA A 2 4.94 3.26 -4.73
CA ALA A 2 5.71 3.61 -3.55
C ALA A 2 6.48 2.39 -3.03
N GLU A 3 7.45 2.63 -2.15
CA GLU A 3 8.31 1.60 -1.57
C GLU A 3 8.69 1.95 -0.13
N ALA A 4 8.89 0.93 0.69
CA ALA A 4 9.34 1.01 2.07
C ALA A 4 9.81 -0.37 2.55
N THR A 5 10.61 -0.43 3.60
CA THR A 5 10.94 -1.69 4.27
C THR A 5 9.72 -2.27 4.98
N ASP A 6 9.62 -3.60 5.05
CA ASP A 6 8.53 -4.29 5.77
C ASP A 6 8.71 -4.38 7.29
N THR A 7 9.73 -3.71 7.82
CA THR A 7 9.96 -3.50 9.25
C THR A 7 10.29 -2.04 9.51
N HIS A 8 10.22 -1.63 10.79
CA HIS A 8 10.69 -0.34 11.25
C HIS A 8 11.38 -0.44 12.62
N PRO A 9 12.66 -0.06 12.75
CA PRO A 9 13.50 0.55 11.72
C PRO A 9 13.83 -0.42 10.57
N GLY A 10 14.13 0.12 9.38
CA GLY A 10 14.39 -0.68 8.16
C GLY A 10 15.69 -1.50 8.19
N GLY A 11 16.51 -1.35 9.23
CA GLY A 11 17.73 -2.14 9.43
C GLY A 11 17.53 -3.39 10.31
N MET A 12 16.29 -3.74 10.67
CA MET A 12 16.03 -4.93 11.48
C MET A 12 16.41 -6.21 10.73
N PRO A 13 16.78 -7.29 11.45
CA PRO A 13 17.02 -8.59 10.83
C PRO A 13 15.81 -9.03 9.98
N ALA A 14 16.09 -9.58 8.80
CA ALA A 14 15.10 -10.02 7.80
C ALA A 14 14.22 -8.91 7.18
N SER A 15 14.56 -7.64 7.37
CA SER A 15 13.90 -6.54 6.68
C SER A 15 14.07 -6.67 5.16
N SER A 16 12.98 -6.48 4.44
CA SER A 16 12.93 -6.54 2.97
C SER A 16 12.30 -5.27 2.42
N LEU A 17 12.84 -4.76 1.31
CA LEU A 17 12.21 -3.67 0.59
C LEU A 17 10.93 -4.17 -0.08
N ILE A 18 9.81 -3.51 0.20
CA ILE A 18 8.52 -3.74 -0.45
C ILE A 18 8.30 -2.65 -1.48
N LYS A 19 7.85 -3.04 -2.67
CA LYS A 19 7.45 -2.13 -3.73
C LYS A 19 6.00 -2.38 -4.11
N VAL A 20 5.21 -1.31 -4.12
CA VAL A 20 3.77 -1.33 -4.41
C VAL A 20 3.46 -0.44 -5.60
N LYS A 21 2.76 -0.99 -6.59
CA LYS A 21 2.14 -0.23 -7.69
C LYS A 21 0.63 -0.46 -7.64
N LEU A 22 -0.14 0.63 -7.61
CA LEU A 22 -1.60 0.60 -7.68
C LEU A 22 -2.05 1.26 -8.98
N VAL A 23 -3.16 0.78 -9.52
CA VAL A 23 -3.82 1.31 -10.72
C VAL A 23 -5.26 1.64 -10.35
N PHE A 24 -5.67 2.87 -10.67
CA PHE A 24 -6.98 3.40 -10.32
C PHE A 24 -7.74 3.80 -11.58
N ALA A 25 -9.06 3.68 -11.53
CA ALA A 25 -9.94 4.23 -12.55
C ALA A 25 -9.83 5.77 -12.53
N LYS A 26 -9.54 6.38 -13.69
CA LYS A 26 -9.28 7.82 -13.79
C LYS A 26 -10.39 8.69 -13.18
N TYR A 27 -11.65 8.34 -13.44
CA TYR A 27 -12.80 9.18 -13.09
C TYR A 27 -13.39 8.88 -11.71
N THR A 28 -13.45 7.61 -11.31
CA THR A 28 -14.05 7.22 -10.03
C THR A 28 -13.03 7.11 -8.91
N GLY A 29 -11.75 6.94 -9.24
CA GLY A 29 -10.71 6.64 -8.27
C GLY A 29 -10.77 5.25 -7.67
N GLU A 30 -11.70 4.40 -8.10
CA GLU A 30 -11.77 3.00 -7.68
C GLU A 30 -10.48 2.27 -8.03
N LEU A 31 -9.98 1.46 -7.08
CA LEU A 31 -8.84 0.57 -7.31
C LEU A 31 -9.22 -0.49 -8.35
N LEU A 32 -8.53 -0.50 -9.48
CA LEU A 32 -8.67 -1.53 -10.52
C LEU A 32 -7.78 -2.74 -10.24
N GLY A 33 -6.66 -2.51 -9.56
CA GLY A 33 -5.72 -3.55 -9.21
C GLY A 33 -4.36 -2.98 -8.82
N GLY A 34 -3.42 -3.88 -8.56
CA GLY A 34 -2.07 -3.50 -8.20
C GLY A 34 -1.13 -4.69 -8.15
N SER A 35 0.15 -4.40 -8.01
CA SER A 35 1.20 -5.39 -7.78
C SER A 35 2.02 -5.01 -6.55
N ILE A 36 2.39 -6.03 -5.80
CA ILE A 36 3.26 -5.92 -4.63
C ILE A 36 4.38 -6.94 -4.79
N SER A 37 5.61 -6.53 -4.51
CA SER A 37 6.80 -7.39 -4.55
C SER A 37 7.73 -7.06 -3.39
N GLY A 38 8.46 -8.05 -2.88
CA GLY A 38 9.34 -7.89 -1.72
C GLY A 38 9.42 -9.16 -0.87
N GLY A 39 9.50 -8.99 0.45
CA GLY A 39 9.66 -10.06 1.44
C GLY A 39 8.38 -10.86 1.72
N LYS A 40 8.41 -11.66 2.79
CA LYS A 40 7.33 -12.60 3.17
C LYS A 40 6.00 -11.90 3.45
N THR A 41 6.07 -10.67 3.96
CA THR A 41 4.91 -9.83 4.30
C THR A 41 3.99 -9.56 3.10
N VAL A 42 4.52 -9.61 1.87
CA VAL A 42 3.74 -9.44 0.64
C VAL A 42 2.58 -10.44 0.54
N GLY A 43 2.77 -11.67 1.04
CA GLY A 43 1.74 -12.71 1.01
C GLY A 43 0.44 -12.31 1.72
N GLU A 44 0.54 -11.53 2.80
CA GLU A 44 -0.65 -11.00 3.49
C GLU A 44 -1.11 -9.67 2.87
N MET A 45 -0.18 -8.82 2.42
CA MET A 45 -0.53 -7.53 1.81
C MET A 45 -1.40 -7.67 0.54
N VAL A 46 -1.25 -8.77 -0.21
CA VAL A 46 -2.10 -9.02 -1.37
C VAL A 46 -3.56 -9.34 -0.98
N ASN A 47 -3.80 -9.89 0.22
CA ASN A 47 -5.17 -10.11 0.72
C ASN A 47 -5.86 -8.76 0.97
N LEU A 48 -5.13 -7.76 1.48
CA LEU A 48 -5.65 -6.40 1.62
C LEU A 48 -6.02 -5.80 0.26
N LEU A 49 -5.20 -5.98 -0.79
CA LEU A 49 -5.57 -5.54 -2.14
C LEU A 49 -6.81 -6.25 -2.65
N SER A 50 -6.94 -7.56 -2.41
CA SER A 50 -8.14 -8.33 -2.78
C SER A 50 -9.39 -7.76 -2.11
N ALA A 51 -9.32 -7.47 -0.80
CA ALA A 51 -10.42 -6.85 -0.07
C ALA A 51 -10.74 -5.44 -0.60
N ALA A 52 -9.71 -4.62 -0.87
CA ALA A 52 -9.90 -3.28 -1.41
C ALA A 52 -10.58 -3.28 -2.79
N ILE A 53 -10.21 -4.22 -3.67
CA ILE A 53 -10.87 -4.41 -4.96
C ILE A 53 -12.32 -4.89 -4.77
N MET A 54 -12.54 -5.90 -3.92
CA MET A 54 -13.88 -6.45 -3.64
C MET A 54 -14.85 -5.38 -3.12
N HIS A 55 -14.34 -4.46 -2.29
CA HIS A 55 -15.11 -3.35 -1.72
C HIS A 55 -15.10 -2.07 -2.55
N ARG A 56 -14.53 -2.10 -3.77
CA ARG A 56 -14.43 -0.93 -4.66
C ARG A 56 -13.81 0.30 -3.99
N MET A 57 -12.83 0.07 -3.12
CA MET A 57 -12.16 1.17 -2.41
C MET A 57 -11.50 2.12 -3.40
N THR A 58 -11.63 3.42 -3.13
CA THR A 58 -10.99 4.47 -3.93
C THR A 58 -9.57 4.73 -3.47
N ALA A 59 -8.80 5.48 -4.27
CA ALA A 59 -7.50 6.02 -3.86
C ALA A 59 -7.59 6.80 -2.54
N ASN A 60 -8.71 7.50 -2.29
CA ASN A 60 -8.91 8.25 -1.05
C ASN A 60 -9.19 7.32 0.14
N ASP A 61 -10.03 6.31 -0.04
CA ASP A 61 -10.32 5.32 1.01
C ASP A 61 -9.05 4.59 1.46
N ILE A 62 -8.20 4.21 0.49
CA ILE A 62 -6.93 3.54 0.77
C ILE A 62 -5.94 4.51 1.42
N TYR A 63 -5.92 5.78 1.03
CA TYR A 63 -5.05 6.78 1.66
C TYR A 63 -5.43 7.06 3.11
N GLN A 64 -6.73 6.96 3.45
CA GLN A 64 -7.25 7.15 4.81
C GLN A 64 -7.32 5.85 5.63
N PHE A 65 -6.90 4.73 5.05
CA PHE A 65 -7.04 3.41 5.64
C PHE A 65 -6.36 3.34 7.03
N GLN A 66 -7.15 2.98 8.04
CA GLN A 66 -6.67 2.81 9.41
C GLN A 66 -6.08 1.41 9.56
N MET A 67 -4.76 1.32 9.71
CA MET A 67 -4.04 0.06 9.84
C MET A 67 -3.22 0.02 11.13
N GLY A 68 -3.22 -1.14 11.79
CA GLY A 68 -2.27 -1.41 12.85
C GLY A 68 -0.87 -1.60 12.28
N THR A 69 0.15 -1.15 13.00
CA THR A 69 1.56 -1.40 12.65
C THR A 69 2.29 -2.03 13.82
N HIS A 70 3.22 -2.93 13.51
CA HIS A 70 4.14 -3.54 14.46
C HIS A 70 5.57 -3.49 13.89
N PRO A 71 6.57 -2.99 14.65
CA PRO A 71 7.95 -2.80 14.20
C PRO A 71 8.57 -3.98 13.42
N ALA A 72 8.35 -5.21 13.88
CA ALA A 72 8.95 -6.41 13.28
C ALA A 72 8.14 -7.04 12.14
N LEU A 73 6.92 -6.55 11.84
CA LEU A 73 5.98 -7.23 10.93
C LEU A 73 5.43 -6.34 9.82
N THR A 74 5.47 -5.02 10.00
CA THR A 74 4.89 -4.07 9.04
C THR A 74 5.82 -2.88 8.80
N PRO A 75 5.68 -2.22 7.62
CA PRO A 75 6.29 -0.92 7.39
C PRO A 75 5.94 0.11 8.46
N SER A 76 6.75 1.16 8.53
CA SER A 76 6.45 2.34 9.34
C SER A 76 5.09 2.94 8.99
N PRO A 77 4.28 3.37 9.97
CA PRO A 77 2.95 3.95 9.70
C PRO A 77 3.01 5.18 8.77
N ILE A 78 4.10 5.96 8.81
CA ILE A 78 4.29 7.13 7.93
C ILE A 78 4.83 6.76 6.54
N ALA A 79 5.42 5.57 6.39
CA ALA A 79 6.04 5.12 5.15
C ALA A 79 5.26 3.99 4.46
N TYR A 80 4.08 3.64 4.96
CA TYR A 80 3.38 2.44 4.53
C TYR A 80 3.09 2.47 3.01
N PRO A 81 3.64 1.53 2.23
CA PRO A 81 3.78 1.71 0.79
C PRO A 81 2.44 1.58 0.04
N ILE A 82 1.44 0.88 0.59
CA ILE A 82 0.08 0.86 0.02
C ILE A 82 -0.57 2.25 0.12
N VAL A 83 -0.55 2.84 1.32
CA VAL A 83 -1.12 4.18 1.58
C VAL A 83 -0.39 5.24 0.76
N ASN A 84 0.94 5.22 0.74
CA ASN A 84 1.74 6.16 -0.04
C ASN A 84 1.57 5.98 -1.55
N ALA A 85 1.35 4.76 -2.04
CA ALA A 85 1.06 4.53 -3.45
C ALA A 85 -0.30 5.08 -3.85
N ALA A 86 -1.32 4.98 -2.98
CA ALA A 86 -2.64 5.56 -3.19
C ALA A 86 -2.61 7.09 -3.12
N GLY A 87 -1.90 7.67 -2.14
CA GLY A 87 -1.74 9.12 -2.01
C GLY A 87 -1.12 9.78 -3.25
N LYS A 88 -0.16 9.10 -3.90
CA LYS A 88 0.42 9.56 -5.18
C LYS A 88 -0.57 9.59 -6.35
N ALA A 89 -1.66 8.83 -6.29
CA ALA A 89 -2.71 8.86 -7.30
C ALA A 89 -3.70 10.02 -7.08
N LEU A 90 -3.83 10.55 -5.85
CA LEU A 90 -4.79 11.61 -5.54
C LEU A 90 -4.47 12.95 -6.24
N LEU A 91 -3.19 13.29 -6.39
CA LEU A 91 -2.78 14.54 -7.05
C LEU A 91 -3.17 14.60 -8.54
N PRO A 92 -2.82 13.61 -9.40
CA PRO A 92 -3.19 13.63 -10.82
C PRO A 92 -4.68 13.40 -11.09
N MET A 93 -5.48 13.08 -10.06
CA MET A 93 -6.92 12.84 -10.19
C MET A 93 -7.78 14.08 -9.92
N LYS A 94 -7.19 15.21 -9.51
CA LYS A 94 -7.90 16.47 -9.23
C LYS A 94 -8.27 17.28 -10.49
N GLU A 95 -8.23 16.68 -11.67
CA GLU A 95 -8.56 17.31 -12.96
C GLU A 95 -9.69 16.58 -13.71
#